data_AF-A0A7J4PRQ6-F1
#
_entry.id   AF-A0A7J4PRQ6-F1
#
_cell.length_a   1.000
_cell.length_b   1.000
_cell.length_c   1.000
_cell.angle_alpha   90.00
_cell.angle_beta   90.00
_cell.angle_gamma   90.00
#
_symmetry.space_group_name_H-M   'P 1'
#
loop_
_entity.id
_entity.type
_entity.pdbx_description
1 polymer ?
#
loop_
_entity_poly.entity_id
_entity_poly.type
_entity_poly.pdbx_seq_one_letter_code
_entity_poly.pdbx_strand_id
1 'polypeptide(L)'
;MKLVVIAGTPGSGKTSVLMHAVKSLQREGLCPAVVKIDCLWTEDDKRFQRLGVPVAVGLAKDMCPDHYSIYNVDEMLEWAKEQEADVLLNETAGLCLRCAPYPDSCLAVCVIDVTTGPNAPLKVGPLLTTADV
;
A
#
# COMPACT_ATOMS: atom_id res chain seq x y z
N MET A 1 9.21 -14.42 -0.39
CA MET A 1 8.54 -13.22 0.15
C MET A 1 7.29 -12.93 -0.67
N LYS A 2 6.17 -12.61 -0.02
CA LYS A 2 4.90 -12.24 -0.67
C LYS A 2 4.78 -10.71 -0.79
N LEU A 3 4.11 -10.22 -1.83
CA LEU A 3 3.80 -8.79 -2.00
C LEU A 3 2.30 -8.57 -1.85
N VAL A 4 1.91 -7.58 -1.05
CA VAL A 4 0.55 -7.08 -0.96
C VAL A 4 0.57 -5.59 -1.29
N VAL A 5 -0.25 -5.16 -2.24
CA VAL A 5 -0.41 -3.74 -2.58
C VAL A 5 -1.77 -3.28 -2.07
N ILE A 6 -1.76 -2.28 -1.20
CA ILE A 6 -2.94 -1.66 -0.61
C ILE A 6 -3.12 -0.28 -1.24
N ALA A 7 -4.11 -0.18 -2.12
CA ALA A 7 -4.42 1.05 -2.84
C ALA A 7 -5.86 1.52 -2.56
N GLY A 8 -6.22 2.73 -3.00
CA GLY A 8 -7.50 3.35 -2.65
C GLY A 8 -7.47 4.88 -2.57
N THR A 9 -8.63 5.51 -2.45
CA THR A 9 -8.78 6.97 -2.41
C THR A 9 -8.02 7.63 -1.25
N PRO A 10 -7.69 8.93 -1.35
CA PRO A 10 -7.27 9.71 -0.18
C PRO A 10 -8.30 9.58 0.95
N GLY A 11 -7.83 9.31 2.17
CA GLY A 11 -8.72 9.22 3.34
C GLY A 11 -9.56 7.94 3.45
N SER A 12 -9.41 6.95 2.54
CA SER A 12 -10.23 5.73 2.59
C SER A 12 -9.92 4.77 3.75
N GLY A 13 -8.88 5.05 4.52
CA GLY A 13 -8.47 4.21 5.64
C GLY A 13 -7.43 3.14 5.30
N LYS A 14 -6.76 3.22 4.13
CA LYS A 14 -5.65 2.32 3.75
C LYS A 14 -4.66 2.06 4.88
N THR A 15 -4.14 3.12 5.50
CA THR A 15 -3.21 3.04 6.62
C THR A 15 -3.78 2.27 7.80
N SER A 16 -5.06 2.45 8.14
CA SER A 16 -5.70 1.70 9.22
C SER A 16 -5.81 0.21 8.89
N VAL A 17 -6.22 -0.12 7.66
CA VAL A 17 -6.25 -1.51 7.17
C VAL A 17 -4.85 -2.14 7.25
N LEU A 18 -3.82 -1.43 6.77
CA LEU A 18 -2.43 -1.89 6.82
C LEU A 18 -1.97 -2.14 8.25
N MET A 19 -2.21 -1.21 9.18
CA MET A 19 -1.81 -1.35 10.58
C MET A 19 -2.46 -2.55 11.26
N HIS A 20 -3.73 -2.84 10.93
CA HIS A 20 -4.41 -4.04 11.43
C HIS A 20 -3.86 -5.32 10.81
N ALA A 21 -3.55 -5.31 9.51
CA ALA A 21 -2.94 -6.42 8.80
C ALA A 21 -1.56 -6.77 9.38
N VAL A 22 -0.69 -5.78 9.60
CA VAL A 22 0.63 -5.96 10.25
C VAL A 22 0.48 -6.70 11.58
N LYS A 23 -0.41 -6.24 12.45
CA LYS A 23 -0.65 -6.86 13.76
C LYS A 23 -1.20 -8.27 13.67
N SER A 24 -1.92 -8.61 12.60
CA SER A 24 -2.43 -9.98 12.38
C SER A 24 -1.29 -10.89 11.92
N LEU A 25 -0.49 -10.44 10.96
CA LEU A 25 0.66 -11.19 10.45
C LEU A 25 1.69 -11.48 11.54
N GLN A 26 2.01 -10.48 12.39
CA GLN A 26 2.88 -10.69 13.55
C GLN A 26 2.32 -11.73 14.53
N ARG A 27 0.99 -11.75 14.75
CA ARG A 27 0.33 -12.76 15.61
C ARG A 27 0.40 -14.17 15.03
N GLU A 28 0.50 -14.29 13.71
CA GLU A 28 0.71 -15.55 12.99
C GLU A 28 2.20 -15.95 12.93
N GLY A 29 3.10 -15.16 13.53
CA GLY A 29 4.53 -15.42 13.55
C GLY A 29 5.28 -15.02 12.27
N LEU A 30 4.65 -14.22 11.41
CA LEU A 30 5.28 -13.69 10.20
C LEU A 30 5.98 -12.35 10.48
N CYS A 31 7.01 -12.06 9.70
CA CYS A 31 7.78 -10.83 9.72
C CYS A 31 7.37 -9.90 8.56
N PRO A 32 6.42 -8.97 8.74
CA PRO A 32 6.06 -8.04 7.68
C PRO A 32 7.03 -6.85 7.62
N ALA A 33 7.28 -6.34 6.41
CA ALA A 33 7.89 -5.03 6.16
C ALA A 33 6.89 -4.13 5.42
N VAL A 34 7.01 -2.82 5.61
CA VAL A 34 6.07 -1.84 5.04
C VAL A 34 6.82 -0.87 4.14
N VAL A 35 6.31 -0.64 2.94
CA VAL A 35 6.69 0.51 2.14
C VAL A 35 5.48 1.41 1.94
N LYS A 36 5.62 2.68 2.33
CA LYS A 36 4.59 3.70 2.18
C LYS A 36 4.99 4.62 1.03
N ILE A 37 4.14 4.76 0.03
CA ILE A 37 4.29 5.75 -1.03
C ILE A 37 3.43 6.97 -0.70
N ASP A 38 4.04 8.14 -0.79
CA ASP A 38 3.36 9.44 -0.69
C ASP A 38 3.86 10.39 -1.79
N CYS A 39 3.19 11.52 -1.97
CA CYS A 39 3.58 12.50 -3.00
C CYS A 39 4.68 13.43 -2.49
N LEU A 40 4.43 14.17 -1.42
CA LEU A 40 5.28 15.30 -1.01
C LEU A 40 5.81 15.18 0.41
N TRP A 41 4.99 14.68 1.33
CA TRP A 41 5.30 14.66 2.74
C TRP A 41 4.43 13.65 3.46
N THR A 42 4.99 12.94 4.43
CA THR A 42 4.23 12.07 5.32
C THR A 42 4.70 12.23 6.76
N GLU A 43 3.75 12.12 7.69
CA GLU A 43 4.02 12.00 9.13
C GLU A 43 3.87 10.55 9.61
N ASP A 44 3.56 9.64 8.68
CA ASP A 44 3.23 8.27 9.01
C ASP A 44 4.44 7.49 9.53
N ASP A 45 5.67 7.96 9.35
CA ASP A 45 6.89 7.43 10.00
C ASP A 45 6.68 7.27 11.51
N LYS A 46 6.08 8.28 12.16
CA LYS A 46 5.77 8.26 13.60
C LYS A 46 4.64 7.29 13.95
N ARG A 47 3.72 7.04 13.02
CA ARG A 47 2.60 6.09 13.21
C ARG A 47 3.07 4.66 13.00
N PHE A 48 3.88 4.42 11.99
CA PHE A 48 4.40 3.11 11.64
C PHE A 48 5.54 2.67 12.55
N GLN A 49 6.34 3.58 13.12
CA GLN A 49 7.31 3.24 14.18
C GLN A 49 6.66 2.51 15.36
N ARG A 50 5.37 2.77 15.64
CA ARG A 50 4.62 2.07 16.70
C ARG A 50 4.27 0.62 16.38
N LEU A 51 4.41 0.19 15.12
CA LEU A 51 4.16 -1.19 14.72
C LEU A 51 5.34 -2.12 15.02
N GLY A 52 6.54 -1.56 15.28
CA GLY A 52 7.73 -2.36 15.57
C GLY A 52 8.18 -3.23 14.38
N VAL A 53 7.94 -2.76 13.15
CA VAL A 53 8.34 -3.43 11.91
C VAL A 53 9.19 -2.51 11.04
N PRO A 54 10.01 -3.05 10.13
CA PRO A 54 10.75 -2.25 9.16
C PRO A 54 9.79 -1.44 8.27
N VAL A 55 10.07 -0.15 8.11
CA VAL A 55 9.25 0.79 7.33
C VAL A 55 10.17 1.63 6.46
N ALA A 56 9.87 1.70 5.17
CA ALA A 56 10.48 2.64 4.24
C ALA A 56 9.42 3.54 3.60
N VAL A 57 9.84 4.74 3.20
CA VAL A 57 8.97 5.73 2.56
C VAL A 57 9.52 6.11 1.21
N GLY A 58 8.68 6.01 0.18
CA GLY A 58 8.94 6.52 -1.16
C GLY A 58 8.15 7.80 -1.41
N LEU A 59 8.82 8.85 -1.88
CA LEU A 59 8.19 10.12 -2.23
C LEU A 59 8.18 10.30 -3.75
N ALA A 60 7.00 10.19 -4.35
CA ALA A 60 6.81 10.26 -5.80
C ALA A 60 7.03 11.65 -6.40
N LYS A 61 6.89 12.71 -5.57
CA LYS A 61 7.02 14.13 -5.95
C LYS A 61 6.11 14.46 -7.13
N ASP A 62 6.70 14.82 -8.27
CA ASP A 62 5.99 15.21 -9.48
C ASP A 62 5.53 14.01 -10.33
N MET A 63 5.94 12.80 -9.96
CA MET A 63 5.49 11.57 -10.63
C MET A 63 4.14 11.14 -10.09
N CYS A 64 3.30 10.56 -10.95
CA CYS A 64 2.13 9.83 -10.49
C CYS A 64 2.58 8.70 -9.54
N PRO A 65 2.14 8.67 -8.28
CA PRO A 65 2.63 7.72 -7.28
C PRO A 65 2.29 6.27 -7.60
N ASP A 66 1.22 6.01 -8.35
CA ASP A 66 0.91 4.65 -8.80
C ASP A 66 1.98 4.14 -9.78
N HIS A 67 2.45 5.01 -10.70
CA HIS A 67 3.57 4.68 -11.58
C HIS A 67 4.90 4.64 -10.83
N TYR A 68 5.13 5.58 -9.92
CA TYR A 68 6.30 5.55 -9.05
C TYR A 68 6.38 4.24 -8.29
N SER A 69 5.28 3.76 -7.71
CA SER A 69 5.22 2.48 -7.01
C SER A 69 5.64 1.34 -7.95
N ILE A 70 5.03 1.25 -9.14
CA ILE A 70 5.36 0.23 -10.15
C ILE A 70 6.86 0.25 -10.53
N TYR A 71 7.42 1.43 -10.84
CA TYR A 71 8.81 1.55 -11.27
C TYR A 71 9.82 1.16 -10.18
N ASN A 72 9.42 1.20 -8.92
CA ASN A 72 10.29 0.91 -7.78
C ASN A 72 9.92 -0.43 -7.12
N VAL A 73 9.08 -1.28 -7.72
CA VAL A 73 8.67 -2.58 -7.14
C VAL A 73 9.87 -3.45 -6.81
N ASP A 74 10.83 -3.56 -7.72
CA ASP A 74 12.01 -4.40 -7.51
C ASP A 74 12.89 -3.90 -6.36
N GLU A 75 13.10 -2.58 -6.27
CA GLU A 75 13.85 -1.95 -5.16
C GLU A 75 13.15 -2.15 -3.82
N MET A 76 11.81 -2.00 -3.78
CA MET A 76 11.03 -2.28 -2.57
C MET A 76 11.13 -3.75 -2.14
N LEU A 77 11.11 -4.68 -3.11
CA LEU A 77 11.24 -6.11 -2.85
C LEU A 77 12.66 -6.47 -2.38
N GLU A 78 13.69 -5.87 -2.95
CA GLU A 78 15.07 -6.10 -2.54
C GLU A 78 15.30 -5.59 -1.11
N TRP A 79 14.88 -4.35 -0.83
CA TRP A 79 14.91 -3.78 0.52
C TRP A 79 14.20 -4.67 1.54
N ALA A 80 12.98 -5.15 1.24
CA ALA A 80 12.24 -6.00 2.17
C ALA A 80 12.92 -7.37 2.41
N LYS A 81 13.64 -7.92 1.41
CA LYS A 81 14.46 -9.13 1.60
C LYS A 81 15.65 -8.88 2.52
N GLU A 82 16.29 -7.72 2.42
CA GLU A 82 17.39 -7.33 3.32
C GLU A 82 16.92 -7.18 4.77
N GLN A 83 15.65 -6.84 4.97
CA GLN A 83 15.00 -6.82 6.29
C GLN A 83 14.50 -8.20 6.77
N GLU A 84 14.82 -9.27 6.04
CA GLU A 84 14.37 -10.65 6.33
C GLU A 84 12.84 -10.80 6.42
N ALA A 85 12.09 -10.01 5.63
CA ALA A 85 10.63 -10.02 5.68
C ALA A 85 10.00 -11.21 4.91
N ASP A 86 8.95 -11.78 5.49
CA ASP A 86 8.10 -12.79 4.84
C ASP A 86 7.12 -12.15 3.85
N VAL A 87 6.64 -10.96 4.20
CA VAL A 87 5.59 -10.23 3.48
C VAL A 87 5.95 -8.75 3.39
N LEU A 88 5.94 -8.22 2.17
CA LEU A 88 5.99 -6.77 1.92
C LEU A 88 4.57 -6.23 1.75
N LEU A 89 4.22 -5.26 2.58
CA LEU A 89 2.98 -4.49 2.48
C LEU A 89 3.31 -3.12 1.87
N ASN A 90 2.90 -2.89 0.63
CA ASN A 90 3.03 -1.61 -0.06
C ASN A 90 1.72 -0.81 0.05
N GLU A 91 1.74 0.33 0.74
CA GLU A 91 0.61 1.27 0.74
C GLU A 91 0.86 2.37 -0.30
N THR A 92 -0.03 2.50 -1.27
CA THR A 92 0.08 3.54 -2.28
C THR A 92 -0.41 4.90 -1.75
N ALA A 93 -0.04 5.98 -2.43
CA ALA A 93 -0.62 7.29 -2.15
C ALA A 93 -2.11 7.29 -2.55
N GLY A 94 -2.94 8.06 -1.85
CA GLY A 94 -4.34 8.22 -2.26
C GLY A 94 -4.44 9.14 -3.47
N LEU A 95 -5.01 8.68 -4.60
CA LEU A 95 -5.13 9.51 -5.81
C LEU A 95 -6.27 9.10 -6.76
N CYS A 96 -6.21 9.63 -7.99
CA CYS A 96 -7.30 9.86 -8.95
C CYS A 96 -7.98 8.63 -9.57
N LEU A 97 -7.81 7.43 -8.99
CA LEU A 97 -8.58 6.21 -9.31
C LEU A 97 -8.46 5.73 -10.77
N ARG A 98 -7.47 6.24 -11.49
CA ARG A 98 -7.23 5.98 -12.90
C ARG A 98 -6.27 4.81 -13.12
N CYS A 99 -5.16 4.80 -12.39
CA CYS A 99 -4.11 3.81 -12.52
C CYS A 99 -4.35 2.66 -11.53
N ALA A 100 -3.84 1.48 -11.84
CA ALA A 100 -3.85 0.32 -10.96
C ALA A 100 -2.39 -0.13 -10.72
N PRO A 101 -1.83 0.08 -9.52
CA PRO A 101 -0.44 -0.23 -9.23
C PRO A 101 -0.25 -1.69 -8.78
N TYR A 102 -0.90 -2.64 -9.45
CA TYR A 102 -0.91 -4.06 -9.06
C TYR A 102 -0.05 -4.90 -10.00
N PRO A 103 1.14 -5.38 -9.58
CA PRO A 103 1.87 -6.39 -10.33
C PRO A 103 1.13 -7.73 -10.36
N ASP A 104 1.30 -8.52 -11.42
CA ASP A 104 0.58 -9.79 -11.63
C ASP A 104 0.75 -10.84 -10.52
N SER A 105 1.81 -10.74 -9.71
CA SER A 105 2.12 -11.68 -8.61
C SER A 105 2.06 -11.03 -7.22
N CYS A 106 1.12 -10.10 -7.04
CA CYS A 106 0.80 -9.52 -5.74
C CYS A 106 -0.64 -9.88 -5.30
N LEU A 107 -0.94 -9.71 -4.02
CA LEU A 107 -2.32 -9.58 -3.57
C LEU A 107 -2.72 -8.11 -3.71
N ALA A 108 -3.70 -7.84 -4.57
CA ALA A 108 -4.20 -6.51 -4.84
C ALA A 108 -5.40 -6.18 -3.93
N VAL A 109 -5.23 -5.19 -3.05
CA VAL A 109 -6.30 -4.73 -2.13
C VAL A 109 -6.75 -3.33 -2.52
N CYS A 110 -8.05 -3.14 -2.67
CA CYS A 110 -8.65 -1.82 -2.93
C CYS A 110 -9.50 -1.36 -1.75
N VAL A 111 -9.06 -0.30 -1.06
CA VAL A 111 -9.79 0.29 0.06
C VAL A 111 -10.62 1.48 -0.42
N ILE A 112 -11.94 1.31 -0.39
CA ILE A 112 -12.94 2.34 -0.72
C ILE A 112 -13.73 2.67 0.54
N ASP A 113 -13.93 3.96 0.80
CA ASP A 113 -14.81 4.40 1.88
C ASP A 113 -16.25 4.60 1.40
N VAL A 114 -17.22 4.32 2.28
CA VAL A 114 -18.64 4.49 1.99
C VAL A 114 -19.12 5.94 2.06
N THR A 115 -18.31 6.86 2.61
CA THR A 115 -18.67 8.27 2.78
C THR A 115 -18.57 9.07 1.48
N THR A 116 -17.81 8.58 0.50
CA THR A 116 -17.75 9.13 -0.88
C THR A 116 -19.02 8.87 -1.70
N GLY A 117 -19.96 8.06 -1.17
CA GLY A 117 -21.29 7.82 -1.72
C GLY A 117 -21.44 6.48 -2.45
N PRO A 118 -22.67 6.02 -2.67
CA PRO A 118 -22.96 4.66 -3.16
C PRO A 118 -22.45 4.39 -4.58
N ASN A 119 -22.20 5.45 -5.36
CA ASN A 119 -21.69 5.35 -6.73
C ASN A 119 -20.16 5.38 -6.82
N ALA A 120 -19.43 5.44 -5.69
CA ALA A 120 -17.97 5.46 -5.71
C ALA A 120 -17.37 4.26 -6.46
N PRO A 121 -17.84 3.01 -6.30
CA PRO A 121 -17.32 1.87 -7.06
C PRO A 121 -17.38 2.05 -8.58
N LEU A 122 -18.43 2.69 -9.10
CA LEU A 122 -18.59 2.95 -10.54
C LEU A 122 -17.54 3.95 -11.09
N LYS A 123 -16.90 4.71 -10.20
CA LYS A 123 -15.89 5.73 -10.54
C LYS A 123 -14.47 5.28 -10.25
N VAL A 124 -14.30 4.16 -9.55
CA VAL A 124 -13.02 3.55 -9.26
C VAL A 124 -12.80 2.50 -10.34
N GLY A 125 -12.07 2.87 -11.40
CA GLY A 125 -11.94 2.07 -12.62
C GLY A 125 -11.03 0.84 -12.43
N PRO A 126 -9.90 0.75 -13.15
CA PRO A 126 -8.96 -0.36 -13.01
C PRO A 126 -8.56 -0.66 -11.57
N LEU A 127 -8.40 0.39 -10.74
CA LEU A 127 -8.04 0.26 -9.33
C LEU A 127 -8.97 -0.68 -8.53
N LEU A 128 -10.27 -0.74 -8.86
CA LEU A 128 -11.20 -1.67 -8.21
C LEU A 128 -11.35 -2.95 -9.02
N THR A 129 -11.50 -2.85 -10.34
CA THR A 129 -11.85 -4.01 -11.17
C THR A 129 -10.72 -5.03 -11.31
N THR A 130 -9.48 -4.64 -10.99
CA THR A 130 -8.31 -5.54 -11.00
C THR A 130 -7.81 -5.86 -9.59
N ALA A 131 -8.56 -5.51 -8.54
CA ALA A 131 -8.23 -5.89 -7.17
C ALA A 131 -8.80 -7.28 -6.85
N ASP A 132 -8.13 -8.01 -5.95
CA ASP A 132 -8.56 -9.30 -5.45
C ASP A 132 -9.53 -9.16 -4.26
N VAL A 133 -9.41 -8.06 -3.51
CA VAL A 133 -10.16 -7.75 -2.27
C VAL A 133 -10.67 -6.33 -2.27
#